data_AF-A0A6B3GNT1-F1
#
_entry.id   AF-A0A6B3GNT1-F1
#
_cell.length_a   1.000
_cell.length_b   1.000
_cell.length_c   1.000
_cell.angle_alpha   90.00
_cell.angle_beta   90.00
_cell.angle_gamma   90.00
#
_symmetry.space_group_name_H-M   'P 1'
#
loop_
_entity.id
_entity.type
_entity.pdbx_description
1 polymer ?
#
loop_
_entity_poly.entity_id
_entity_poly.type
_entity_poly.pdbx_seq_one_letter_code
_entity_poly.pdbx_strand_id
1 'polypeptide(L)' 'WHLDVQYAALAPAGAAERISEESLELRWFGYEEVPDVADASVVRLLEATRARL' A
#
# COMPACT_ATOMS: atom_id res chain seq x y z
N TRP A 1 12.86 -13.13 -17.32
CA TRP A 1 12.24 -11.80 -17.14
C TRP A 1 11.24 -11.91 -16.00
N HIS A 2 11.08 -10.87 -15.18
CA HIS A 2 10.11 -10.82 -14.08
C HIS A 2 9.09 -9.72 -14.37
N LEU A 3 7.81 -9.97 -14.08
CA LEU A 3 6.76 -8.96 -14.13
C LEU A 3 6.18 -8.82 -12.73
N ASP A 4 6.10 -7.59 -12.25
CA ASP A 4 5.42 -7.29 -11.00
C ASP A 4 3.93 -7.07 -11.28
N VAL A 5 3.08 -7.87 -10.63
CA VAL A 5 1.62 -7.73 -10.69
C VAL A 5 1.15 -7.12 -9.37
N GLN A 6 0.41 -6.02 -9.45
CA GLN A 6 -0.03 -5.25 -8.29
C GLN A 6 -1.57 -5.24 -8.20
N TYR A 7 -2.08 -5.33 -6.98
CA TYR A 7 -3.50 -5.29 -6.67
C TYR A 7 -3.77 -4.29 -5.56
N ALA A 8 -4.95 -3.68 -5.57
CA ALA A 8 -5.45 -2.87 -4.48
C ALA A 8 -6.69 -3.54 -3.86
N ALA A 9 -6.85 -3.38 -2.55
CA ALA A 9 -7.99 -3.88 -1.79
C ALA A 9 -8.50 -2.81 -0.84
N LEU A 10 -9.80 -2.85 -0.54
CA LEU A 10 -10.41 -1.98 0.47
C LEU A 10 -10.49 -2.72 1.80
N ALA A 11 -9.88 -2.14 2.83
CA ALA A 11 -10.07 -2.59 4.19
C ALA A 11 -11.32 -1.92 4.80
N PRO A 12 -12.12 -2.63 5.61
CA PRO A 12 -13.20 -2.00 6.37
C PRO A 12 -12.67 -0.90 7.31
N ALA A 13 -13.51 0.08 7.61
CA ALA A 13 -13.18 1.08 8.61
C ALA A 13 -12.88 0.44 9.98
N GLY A 14 -11.82 0.90 10.64
CA GLY A 14 -11.38 0.35 11.93
C GLY A 14 -10.55 -0.92 11.84
N ALA A 15 -10.21 -1.41 10.63
CA ALA A 15 -9.22 -2.47 10.48
C ALA A 15 -7.86 -2.04 11.05
N ALA A 16 -7.30 -2.86 11.92
CA ALA A 16 -5.96 -2.68 12.46
C ALA A 16 -4.98 -3.62 11.78
N GLU A 17 -3.74 -3.18 11.59
CA GLU A 17 -2.67 -4.02 11.06
C GLU A 17 -2.34 -5.19 12.02
N ARG A 18 -1.94 -6.31 11.43
CA ARG A 18 -1.54 -7.52 12.14
C ARG A 18 -0.19 -7.96 11.61
N ILE A 19 0.87 -7.68 12.37
CA ILE A 19 2.24 -8.05 12.01
C ILE A 19 2.44 -9.57 12.16
N SER A 20 3.24 -10.17 11.28
CA SER A 20 3.64 -11.58 11.35
C SER A 20 5.11 -11.73 11.78
N GLU A 21 5.55 -12.95 12.05
CA GLU A 21 6.95 -13.23 12.41
C GLU A 21 7.93 -12.92 11.26
N GLU A 22 7.48 -12.95 10.00
CA GLU A 22 8.30 -12.57 8.84
C GLU A 22 8.43 -11.06 8.64
N SER A 23 7.68 -10.24 9.38
CA SER A 23 7.66 -8.78 9.21
C SER A 23 8.39 -8.08 10.36
N LEU A 24 9.28 -7.14 10.03
CA LEU A 24 9.99 -6.34 11.04
C LEU A 24 9.13 -5.20 11.58
N GLU A 25 8.39 -4.53 10.69
CA GLU A 25 7.48 -3.44 11.02
C GLU A 25 6.28 -3.48 10.08
N LEU A 26 5.11 -3.08 10.59
CA LEU A 26 3.89 -2.93 9.80
C LEU A 26 3.05 -1.82 10.41
N ARG A 27 2.57 -0.89 9.58
CA ARG A 27 1.66 0.17 9.97
C ARG A 27 0.90 0.71 8.76
N TRP A 28 -0.15 1.47 9.04
CA TRP A 28 -0.81 2.31 8.05
C TRP A 28 -0.02 3.59 7.78
N PHE A 29 -0.14 4.10 6.54
CA PHE A 29 0.42 5.37 6.09
C PHE A 29 -0.70 6.23 5.52
N GLY A 30 -0.66 7.53 5.80
CA GLY A 30 -1.47 8.52 5.09
C GLY A 30 -1.07 8.57 3.62
N TYR A 31 -2.02 8.88 2.73
CA TYR A 31 -1.77 8.86 1.30
C TYR A 31 -0.66 9.84 0.86
N GLU A 32 -0.55 10.98 1.53
CA GLU A 32 0.47 11.99 1.24
C GLU A 32 1.87 11.60 1.74
N GLU A 33 1.99 10.61 2.65
CA GLU A 33 3.28 10.11 3.14
C GLU A 33 3.91 9.09 2.18
N VAL A 34 3.11 8.45 1.32
CA VAL A 34 3.56 7.34 0.46
C VAL A 34 4.71 7.72 -0.49
N PRO A 35 4.72 8.90 -1.14
CA PRO A 35 5.84 9.31 -1.99
C PRO A 35 7.20 9.38 -1.28
N ASP A 36 7.22 9.57 0.04
CA ASP A 36 8.45 9.71 0.83
C ASP A 36 9.01 8.36 1.31
N VAL A 37 8.18 7.30 1.29
CA VAL A 37 8.53 6.01 1.92
C VAL A 37 8.47 4.82 0.96
N ALA A 38 7.95 5.00 -0.26
CA ALA A 38 7.76 3.93 -1.23
C ALA A 38 8.33 4.27 -2.62
N ASP A 39 8.52 3.24 -3.44
CA ASP A 39 8.98 3.43 -4.81
C ASP A 39 7.88 3.99 -5.74
N ALA A 40 8.32 4.49 -6.90
CA ALA A 40 7.43 5.11 -7.88
C ALA A 40 6.33 4.18 -8.42
N SER A 41 6.51 2.85 -8.38
CA SER A 41 5.48 1.91 -8.81
C SER A 41 4.31 1.88 -7.82
N VAL A 42 4.59 1.90 -6.52
CA VAL A 42 3.59 1.97 -5.46
C VAL A 42 2.86 3.31 -5.47
N VAL A 43 3.58 4.42 -5.68
CA VAL A 43 2.96 5.76 -5.83
C VAL A 43 1.94 5.76 -6.98
N ARG A 44 2.33 5.22 -8.15
CA ARG A 44 1.40 5.11 -9.30
C ARG A 44 0.22 4.20 -9.01
N LEU A 45 0.41 3.07 -8.32
CA LEU A 45 -0.69 2.19 -7.93
C LEU A 45 -1.69 2.93 -7.03
N LEU A 46 -1.19 3.66 -6.03
CA LEU A 46 -2.03 4.42 -5.11
C LEU A 46 -2.88 5.46 -5.84
N GLU A 47 -2.24 6.30 -6.67
CA GLU A 47 -2.92 7.35 -7.44
C GLU A 47 -3.99 6.76 -8.37
N ALA A 48 -3.63 5.70 -9.11
CA ALA A 48 -4.53 5.02 -10.03
C ALA A 48 -5.72 4.37 -9.31
N THR A 49 -5.50 3.85 -8.10
CA THR A 49 -6.55 3.24 -7.27
C THR A 49 -7.50 4.32 -6.75
N ARG A 50 -6.97 5.40 -6.17
CA ARG A 50 -7.79 6.51 -5.63
C ARG A 50 -8.64 7.19 -6.70
N ALA A 51 -8.16 7.27 -7.94
CA ALA A 51 -8.94 7.82 -9.05
C ALA A 51 -10.11 6.93 -9.51
N ARG A 52 -10.18 5.66 -9.07
CA ARG A 52 -11.19 4.66 -9.47
C ARG A 52 -12.22 4.33 -8.38
N LEU A 53 -11.94 4.72 -7.15
CA LEU A 53 -12.79 4.52 -5.98
C LEU A 53 -13.69 5.74 -5.77
#